data_AF-A0A259RYG1-F1
#
_entry.id   AF-A0A259RYG1-F1
#
_cell.length_a   1.000
_cell.length_b   1.000
_cell.length_c   1.000
_cell.angle_alpha   90.00
_cell.angle_beta   90.00
_cell.angle_gamma   90.00
#
_symmetry.space_group_name_H-M   'P 1'
#
loop_
_entity.id
_entity.type
_entity.pdbx_description
1 polymer ?
#
loop_
_entity_poly.entity_id
_entity_poly.type
_entity_poly.pdbx_seq_one_letter_code
_entity_poly.pdbx_strand_id
1 'polypeptide(L)' 'MNAVEVADRLRAFIAQLGQPLACLDIETTGSQTERDRITEIGIVTLHPDGSQSNWSCLIHPGCAI' A
#
# COMPACT_ATOMS: atom_id res chain seq x y z
N MET A 1 0.12 -21.44 9.18
CA MET A 1 1.11 -20.35 9.15
C MET A 1 0.58 -19.23 10.01
N ASN A 2 1.36 -18.77 10.99
CA ASN A 2 0.94 -17.65 11.84
C ASN A 2 1.42 -16.30 11.24
N ALA A 3 0.95 -15.18 11.79
CA ALA A 3 1.27 -13.85 11.26
C ALA A 3 2.79 -13.53 11.30
N VAL A 4 3.50 -14.05 12.30
CA VAL A 4 4.95 -13.83 12.45
C VAL A 4 5.71 -14.53 11.32
N GLU A 5 5.37 -15.78 11.04
CA GLU A 5 5.98 -16.58 9.99
C GLU A 5 5.75 -15.97 8.59
N VAL A 6 4.57 -15.37 8.35
CA VAL A 6 4.31 -14.62 7.11
C VAL A 6 5.19 -13.38 7.02
N ALA A 7 5.30 -12.61 8.10
CA ALA A 7 6.11 -11.39 8.13
C ALA A 7 7.59 -11.68 7.85
N ASP A 8 8.14 -12.74 8.44
CA ASP A 8 9.53 -13.12 8.24
C ASP A 8 9.81 -13.59 6.81
N ARG A 9 8.89 -14.37 6.23
CA ARG A 9 9.00 -14.76 4.81
C ARG A 9 8.90 -13.56 3.87
N LEU A 10 8.05 -12.58 4.18
CA LEU A 10 7.92 -11.35 3.40
C LEU A 10 9.22 -10.53 3.47
N ARG A 11 9.81 -10.36 4.65
CA ARG A 11 11.11 -9.68 4.81
C ARG A 11 12.22 -10.36 4.01
N ALA A 12 12.33 -11.69 4.12
CA ALA A 12 13.32 -12.46 3.36
C ALA A 12 13.13 -12.30 1.85
N PHE A 13 11.87 -12.32 1.39
CA PHE A 13 11.54 -12.09 -0.01
C PHE A 13 11.96 -10.70 -0.50
N ILE A 14 11.69 -9.64 0.27
CA ILE A 14 12.07 -8.26 -0.11
C ILE A 14 13.59 -8.10 -0.16
N ALA A 15 14.31 -8.68 0.79
CA ALA A 15 15.77 -8.71 0.76
C ALA A 15 16.30 -9.43 -0.50
N GLN A 16 15.69 -10.54 -0.90
CA GLN A 16 16.05 -11.26 -2.11
C GLN A 16 15.68 -10.51 -3.40
N LEU A 17 14.54 -9.80 -3.40
CA LEU A 17 14.10 -8.97 -4.52
C LEU A 17 15.05 -7.79 -4.78
N GLY A 18 15.74 -7.32 -3.73
CA GLY A 18 16.77 -6.28 -3.81
C GLY A 18 16.22 -4.88 -4.13
N GLN A 19 14.91 -4.69 -4.09
CA GLN A 19 14.25 -3.41 -4.31
C GLN A 19 13.07 -3.22 -3.34
N PRO A 20 12.64 -1.97 -3.08
CA PRO A 20 11.52 -1.72 -2.20
C PRO A 20 10.20 -2.33 -2.72
N LEU A 21 9.36 -2.80 -1.79
CA LEU A 21 8.01 -3.27 -2.05
C LEU A 21 7.00 -2.28 -1.47
N ALA A 22 6.10 -1.76 -2.29
CA ALA A 22 5.03 -0.87 -1.84
C ALA A 22 3.73 -1.66 -1.61
N CYS A 23 3.22 -1.63 -0.38
CA CYS A 23 1.86 -2.03 -0.06
C CYS A 23 0.96 -0.80 -0.28
N LEU A 24 0.11 -0.87 -1.29
CA LEU A 24 -0.81 0.19 -1.69
C LEU A 24 -2.23 -0.18 -1.25
N ASP A 25 -2.91 0.80 -0.68
CA ASP A 25 -4.35 0.76 -0.44
C ASP A 25 -4.99 2.07 -0.92
N ILE A 26 -6.22 1.99 -1.44
CA ILE A 26 -6.96 3.15 -1.93
C ILE A 26 -8.40 3.11 -1.45
N GLU A 27 -8.92 4.28 -1.12
CA GLU A 27 -10.33 4.48 -0.86
C GLU A 27 -10.96 5.26 -2.02
N THR A 28 -12.22 4.97 -2.29
CA THR A 28 -12.93 5.49 -3.48
C THR A 28 -14.34 5.91 -3.15
N THR A 29 -14.93 6.77 -3.98
CA THR A 29 -16.35 7.16 -3.86
C THR A 29 -17.32 6.02 -4.18
N GLY A 30 -16.83 4.91 -4.72
CA GLY A 30 -17.63 3.75 -5.13
C GLY A 30 -16.78 2.74 -5.90
N SER A 31 -17.38 1.62 -6.30
CA SER A 31 -16.67 0.49 -6.91
C SER A 31 -16.58 0.51 -8.45
N GLN A 32 -17.03 1.58 -9.12
CA GLN A 32 -17.11 1.67 -10.58
C GLN A 32 -16.00 2.54 -11.15
N THR A 33 -14.96 1.89 -11.65
CA THR A 33 -13.70 2.49 -12.12
C THR A 33 -13.86 3.60 -13.18
N GLU A 34 -14.92 3.54 -13.97
CA GLU A 34 -15.20 4.49 -15.05
C GLU A 34 -15.67 5.86 -14.55
N ARG A 35 -16.25 5.93 -13.35
CA ARG A 35 -16.84 7.17 -12.81
C ARG A 35 -16.39 7.55 -11.41
N ASP A 36 -16.15 6.56 -10.56
CA ASP A 36 -15.81 6.79 -9.17
C ASP A 36 -14.37 7.32 -9.08
N ARG A 37 -14.09 8.06 -8.02
CA ARG A 37 -12.83 8.80 -7.85
C ARG A 37 -12.15 8.37 -6.55
N ILE A 38 -10.83 8.45 -6.54
CA ILE A 38 -10.03 8.17 -5.33
C ILE A 38 -10.25 9.29 -4.31
N THR A 39 -10.50 8.91 -3.06
CA THR A 39 -10.65 9.81 -1.91
C THR A 39 -9.41 9.78 -1.01
N GLU A 40 -8.69 8.66 -0.96
CA GLU A 40 -7.45 8.51 -0.19
C GLU A 40 -6.48 7.54 -0.88
N ILE A 41 -5.19 7.77 -0.70
CA ILE A 41 -4.12 6.82 -1.03
C ILE A 41 -3.27 6.60 0.22
N GLY A 42 -3.04 5.33 0.57
CA GLY A 42 -2.10 4.91 1.60
C GLY A 42 -1.00 4.01 1.02
N ILE A 43 0.26 4.30 1.38
CA ILE A 43 1.42 3.51 0.96
C ILE A 43 2.30 3.20 2.16
N VAL A 44 2.58 1.91 2.35
CA VAL A 44 3.67 1.42 3.20
C VAL A 44 4.73 0.82 2.31
N THR A 45 5.92 1.42 2.28
CA THR A 45 7.07 0.89 1.54
C THR A 45 7.97 0.12 2.48
N LEU A 46 8.25 -1.14 2.13
CA LEU A 46 9.19 -2.01 2.82
C LEU A 46 10.49 -2.08 2.02
N HIS A 47 11.61 -1.70 2.63
CA HIS A 47 12.90 -1.62 1.96
C HIS A 47 13.73 -2.91 2.18
N PRO A 48 14.67 -3.24 1.26
CA PRO A 48 15.52 -4.43 1.39
C PRO A 48 16.40 -4.46 2.65
N ASP A 49 16.72 -3.30 3.22
CA ASP A 49 17.45 -3.17 4.48
C ASP A 49 16.59 -3.41 5.73
N GLY A 50 15.29 -3.71 5.54
CA GLY A 50 14.33 -3.93 6.60
C GLY A 50 13.67 -2.66 7.13
N SER A 51 14.05 -1.47 6.65
CA SER A 51 13.37 -0.22 7.00
C SER A 51 11.99 -0.13 6.35
N GLN A 52 11.12 0.70 6.94
CA GLN A 52 9.80 1.00 6.39
C GLN A 52 9.59 2.51 6.29
N SER A 53 8.87 2.94 5.27
CA SER A 53 8.38 4.31 5.15
C SER A 53 6.88 4.32 4.87
N ASN A 54 6.18 5.31 5.44
CA ASN A 54 4.73 5.44 5.31
C ASN A 54 4.43 6.78 4.65
N TRP A 55 3.49 6.78 3.71
CA TRP A 55 2.95 7.98 3.08
C TRP A 55 1.44 7.82 2.92
N SER A 56 0.70 8.90 3.15
CA SER A 56 -0.73 8.95 2.83
C SER A 56 -1.15 10.34 2.41
N CYS A 57 -2.25 10.41 1.66
CA CYS A 57 -2.85 11.67 1.23
C CYS A 57 -4.35 11.50 1.05
N LEU A 58 -5.11 12.41 1.69
CA LEU A 58 -6.50 12.64 1.34
C LEU A 58 -6.57 13.45 0.04
N ILE A 59 -7.43 13.01 -0.87
CA ILE A 59 -7.62 13.60 -2.19
C ILE A 59 -9.04 14.13 -2.26
N HIS A 60 -9.19 15.38 -2.71
CA HIS A 60 -10.51 15.91 -3.02
C HIS A 60 -11.01 15.30 -4.34
N PRO A 61 -12.05 14.44 -4.33
CA PRO A 61 -12.45 13.68 -5.52
C PRO A 61 -13.10 14.52 -6.62
N GLY A 62 -13.54 15.75 -6.29
CA GLY A 62 -14.23 16.63 -7.24
C GLY A 62 -15.68 16.22 -7.54
N CYS A 63 -16.19 15.19 -6.85
CA CYS A 63 -17.57 14.73 -6.88
C CYS A 63 -18.07 14.44 -5.46
N ALA A 64 -19.38 14.23 -5.31
CA ALA A 64 -19.93 13.73 -4.05
C ALA A 64 -19.42 12.31 -3.75
N ILE A 65 -19.31 12.01 -2.46
CA ILE A 65 -19.04 10.68 -1.92
C ILE A 65 -20.38 10.03 -1.58
#